data_AF-A0A943RK91-F1
#
_entry.id   AF-A0A943RK91-F1
#
_cell.length_a   1.000
_cell.length_b   1.000
_cell.length_c   1.000
_cell.angle_alpha   90.00
_cell.angle_beta   90.00
_cell.angle_gamma   90.00
#
_symmetry.space_group_name_H-M   'P 1'
#
loop_
_entity.id
_entity.type
_entity.pdbx_description
1 polymer ?
#
loop_
_entity_poly.entity_id
_entity_poly.type
_entity_poly.pdbx_seq_one_letter_code
_entity_poly.pdbx_strand_id
1 'polypeptide(L)'
;KEGLSAYSDEYEALVNEVTDRIEDYASTQSGTWYIQDRSGNPGYSDYSENTDRIAAVGDVFPLIFFIVAALVCLTTMTRMVEEQRIEIGTMKALGYGGWQIAMKYAVYAMSACISGGVVGAIIGFKLFPYVIMKGYSIMYYLGKLETPYRADIAFMAIAAMAVCTAAATFSACYASLKEVPATLMRPKAPKAGRRVLLEKIPFIWKKLSFTSKVTVRNLFRYKKRFFMSVIGIAGSGALLVTAFGLNDSIFGIIEKQFGDIWQMDVQAYVYEAMPLADMQELLGKNPANDDFDSVMFCLDSQMECKNGGRSQNGVHLLGVESAGSMAGRINLHNGGAPVTLDDSGVVVTAKLAETLSIKVGDEINMRTG
;
A
#
# COMPACT_ATOMS: atom_id res chain seq x y z
N LYS A 1 7.53 -21.84 -24.66
CA LYS A 1 6.57 -22.96 -24.83
C LYS A 1 5.26 -22.48 -24.21
N GLU A 2 4.15 -22.51 -24.94
CA GLU A 2 2.84 -22.19 -24.36
C GLU A 2 2.58 -23.18 -23.22
N GLY A 3 2.11 -22.67 -22.07
CA GLY A 3 1.77 -23.53 -20.93
C GLY A 3 0.53 -24.35 -21.27
N LEU A 4 0.56 -25.66 -20.95
CA LEU A 4 -0.61 -26.52 -21.05
C LEU A 4 -1.68 -26.03 -20.06
N SER A 5 -2.92 -25.93 -20.54
CA SER A 5 -4.06 -25.62 -19.67
C SER A 5 -4.28 -26.79 -18.72
N ALA A 6 -4.48 -26.53 -17.42
CA ALA A 6 -4.82 -27.58 -16.46
C ALA A 6 -6.17 -28.28 -16.75
N TYR A 7 -6.93 -27.76 -17.73
CA TYR A 7 -8.21 -28.29 -18.19
C TYR A 7 -8.14 -28.93 -19.58
N SER A 8 -6.95 -29.11 -20.17
CA SER A 8 -6.82 -29.77 -21.48
C SER A 8 -6.56 -31.26 -21.33
N ASP A 9 -7.07 -32.07 -22.27
CA ASP A 9 -6.83 -33.52 -22.33
C ASP A 9 -5.32 -33.85 -22.39
N GLU A 10 -4.52 -32.99 -23.04
CA GLU A 10 -3.06 -33.10 -23.08
C GLU A 10 -2.40 -32.96 -21.69
N TYR A 11 -2.98 -32.15 -20.79
CA TYR A 11 -2.49 -32.02 -19.42
C TYR A 11 -2.84 -33.27 -18.60
N GLU A 12 -4.06 -33.77 -18.76
CA GLU A 12 -4.51 -35.00 -18.08
C GLU A 12 -3.68 -36.21 -18.50
N ALA A 13 -3.39 -36.35 -19.81
CA ALA A 13 -2.50 -37.38 -20.32
C ALA A 13 -1.08 -37.30 -19.73
N LEU A 14 -0.52 -36.09 -19.64
CA LEU A 14 0.79 -35.87 -19.04
C LEU A 14 0.80 -36.21 -17.53
N VAL A 15 -0.25 -35.82 -16.81
CA VAL A 15 -0.40 -36.13 -15.37
C VAL A 15 -0.48 -37.64 -15.17
N ASN A 16 -1.26 -38.35 -15.99
CA ASN A 16 -1.37 -39.80 -15.90
C ASN A 16 -0.03 -40.49 -16.18
N GLU A 17 0.69 -40.10 -17.23
CA GLU A 17 2.02 -40.64 -17.53
C GLU A 17 3.03 -40.43 -16.38
N VAL A 18 3.02 -39.24 -15.77
CA VAL A 18 3.87 -38.94 -14.62
C VAL A 18 3.45 -39.75 -13.40
N THR A 19 2.15 -39.95 -13.19
CA THR A 19 1.60 -40.76 -12.09
C THR A 19 2.01 -42.21 -12.22
N ASP A 20 1.87 -42.80 -13.41
CA ASP A 20 2.27 -44.19 -13.67
C ASP A 20 3.77 -44.40 -13.43
N ARG A 21 4.61 -43.47 -13.90
CA ARG A 21 6.08 -43.51 -13.65
C ARG A 21 6.42 -43.41 -12.16
N ILE A 22 5.65 -42.61 -11.42
CA ILE A 22 5.79 -42.43 -9.98
C ILE A 22 5.42 -43.73 -9.25
N GLU A 23 4.34 -44.40 -9.63
CA GLU A 23 3.91 -45.69 -9.07
C GLU A 23 4.92 -46.81 -9.35
N ASP A 24 5.44 -46.89 -10.58
CA ASP A 24 6.50 -47.85 -10.95
C ASP A 24 7.77 -47.63 -10.12
N TYR A 25 8.18 -46.37 -9.91
CA TYR A 25 9.31 -46.05 -9.06
C TYR A 25 9.04 -46.36 -7.58
N ALA A 26 7.82 -46.10 -7.09
CA ALA A 26 7.40 -46.44 -5.74
C ALA A 26 7.48 -47.95 -5.45
N SER A 27 7.28 -48.78 -6.48
CA SER A 27 7.37 -50.25 -6.35
C SER A 27 8.81 -50.76 -6.16
N THR A 28 9.83 -49.96 -6.50
CA THR A 28 11.24 -50.35 -6.48
C THR A 28 12.05 -49.75 -5.33
N GLN A 29 11.57 -48.68 -4.68
CA GLN A 29 12.22 -48.08 -3.51
C GLN A 29 11.22 -47.74 -2.39
N SER A 30 11.60 -48.02 -1.14
CA SER A 30 10.89 -47.53 0.03
C SER A 30 11.33 -46.09 0.35
N GLY A 31 10.42 -45.13 0.32
CA GLY A 31 10.68 -43.73 0.65
C GLY A 31 9.47 -43.03 1.27
N THR A 32 9.70 -41.84 1.84
CA THR A 32 8.66 -40.99 2.40
C THR A 32 8.20 -40.01 1.32
N TRP A 33 6.91 -40.02 1.00
CA TRP A 33 6.32 -39.10 0.02
C TRP A 33 5.97 -37.76 0.65
N TYR A 34 6.45 -36.68 0.05
CA TYR A 34 5.99 -35.32 0.35
C TYR A 34 5.08 -34.85 -0.79
N ILE A 35 3.77 -34.93 -0.57
CA ILE A 35 2.80 -34.38 -1.51
C ILE A 35 2.70 -32.88 -1.22
N GLN A 36 3.22 -32.08 -2.13
CA GLN A 36 3.15 -30.62 -2.06
C GLN A 36 2.19 -30.12 -3.15
N ASP A 37 1.25 -29.26 -2.76
CA ASP A 37 0.40 -28.56 -3.71
C ASP A 37 1.10 -27.29 -4.23
N ARG A 38 0.37 -26.42 -4.94
CA ARG A 38 0.95 -25.16 -5.44
C ARG A 38 1.46 -24.24 -4.32
N SER A 39 0.92 -24.33 -3.11
CA SER A 39 1.39 -23.56 -1.95
C SER A 39 2.74 -24.06 -1.41
N GLY A 40 3.12 -25.30 -1.77
CA GLY A 40 4.45 -25.83 -1.51
C GLY A 40 5.54 -25.26 -2.43
N ASN A 41 5.16 -24.62 -3.54
CA ASN A 41 6.11 -23.92 -4.39
C ASN A 41 6.32 -22.48 -3.89
N PRO A 42 7.53 -22.11 -3.42
CA PRO A 42 7.80 -20.79 -2.86
C PRO A 42 7.45 -19.64 -3.83
N GLY A 43 7.66 -19.82 -5.13
CA GLY A 43 7.35 -18.80 -6.13
C GLY A 43 5.85 -18.53 -6.29
N TYR A 44 5.01 -19.56 -6.14
CA TYR A 44 3.55 -19.39 -6.17
C TYR A 44 3.04 -18.74 -4.89
N SER A 45 3.53 -19.17 -3.74
CA SER A 45 3.15 -18.60 -2.44
C SER A 45 3.55 -17.13 -2.34
N ASP A 46 4.77 -16.79 -2.75
CA ASP A 46 5.26 -15.41 -2.77
C ASP A 46 4.47 -14.52 -3.74
N TYR A 47 4.14 -15.02 -4.94
CA TYR A 47 3.28 -14.29 -5.88
C TYR A 47 1.85 -14.09 -5.33
N SER A 48 1.30 -15.09 -4.62
CA SER A 48 0.00 -15.00 -3.96
C SER A 48 0.01 -13.93 -2.88
N GLU A 49 1.01 -13.95 -1.98
CA GLU A 49 1.15 -12.94 -0.94
C GLU A 49 1.30 -11.53 -1.52
N ASN A 50 2.08 -11.39 -2.59
CA ASN A 50 2.22 -10.11 -3.29
C ASN A 50 0.92 -9.64 -3.91
N THR A 51 0.09 -10.56 -4.42
CA THR A 51 -1.27 -10.25 -4.91
C THR A 51 -2.17 -9.77 -3.79
N ASP A 52 -2.13 -10.41 -2.61
CA ASP A 52 -2.90 -10.00 -1.43
C ASP A 52 -2.48 -8.62 -0.93
N ARG A 53 -1.17 -8.31 -0.96
CA ARG A 53 -0.65 -6.97 -0.63
C ARG A 53 -1.19 -5.90 -1.58
N ILE A 54 -1.25 -6.19 -2.88
CA ILE A 54 -1.84 -5.28 -3.88
C ILE A 54 -3.35 -5.15 -3.68
N ALA A 55 -4.05 -6.24 -3.35
CA ALA A 55 -5.48 -6.21 -3.06
C ALA A 55 -5.79 -5.31 -1.86
N ALA A 56 -5.01 -5.41 -0.77
CA ALA A 56 -5.15 -4.57 0.40
C ALA A 56 -4.98 -3.06 0.09
N VAL A 57 -4.04 -2.72 -0.80
CA VAL A 57 -3.91 -1.33 -1.32
C VAL A 57 -5.16 -0.93 -2.11
N GLY A 58 -5.69 -1.84 -2.93
CA GLY A 58 -6.92 -1.68 -3.69
C GLY A 58 -8.17 -1.46 -2.86
N ASP A 59 -8.23 -1.94 -1.61
CA ASP A 59 -9.38 -1.76 -0.73
C ASP A 59 -9.41 -0.37 -0.06
N VAL A 60 -8.25 0.14 0.34
CA VAL A 60 -8.16 1.39 1.13
C VAL A 60 -8.13 2.63 0.27
N PHE A 61 -7.39 2.61 -0.84
CA PHE A 61 -7.15 3.80 -1.66
C PHE A 61 -8.42 4.39 -2.30
N PRO A 62 -9.35 3.59 -2.88
CA PRO A 62 -10.56 4.12 -3.49
C PRO A 62 -11.43 4.91 -2.51
N LEU A 63 -11.51 4.48 -1.24
CA LEU A 63 -12.27 5.18 -0.21
C LEU A 63 -11.77 6.61 -0.02
N ILE A 64 -10.44 6.80 0.06
CA ILE A 64 -9.82 8.12 0.21
C ILE A 64 -10.15 9.00 -0.99
N PHE A 65 -10.00 8.47 -2.22
CA PHE A 65 -10.29 9.24 -3.43
C PHE A 65 -11.76 9.59 -3.58
N PHE A 66 -12.69 8.71 -3.18
CA PHE A 66 -14.12 9.03 -3.15
C PHE A 66 -14.46 10.16 -2.18
N ILE A 67 -13.86 10.14 -0.97
CA ILE A 67 -14.04 11.24 0.00
C ILE A 67 -13.51 12.56 -0.55
N VAL A 68 -12.30 12.55 -1.13
CA VAL A 68 -11.70 13.74 -1.74
C VAL A 68 -12.55 14.26 -2.90
N ALA A 69 -12.99 13.38 -3.80
CA ALA A 69 -13.84 13.75 -4.93
C ALA A 69 -15.19 14.32 -4.48
N ALA A 70 -15.83 13.72 -3.47
CA ALA A 70 -17.07 14.23 -2.89
C ALA A 70 -16.87 15.62 -2.25
N LEU A 71 -15.76 15.84 -1.54
CA LEU A 71 -15.43 17.14 -0.94
C LEU A 71 -15.20 18.21 -2.02
N VAL A 72 -14.44 17.89 -3.07
CA VAL A 72 -14.19 18.79 -4.21
C VAL A 72 -15.49 19.11 -4.94
N CYS A 73 -16.34 18.11 -5.17
CA CYS A 73 -17.65 18.30 -5.78
C CYS A 73 -18.54 19.22 -4.92
N LEU A 74 -18.68 18.91 -3.62
CA LEU A 74 -19.48 19.71 -2.69
C LEU A 74 -19.02 21.18 -2.68
N THR A 75 -17.71 21.40 -2.67
CA THR A 75 -17.10 22.73 -2.69
C THR A 75 -17.45 23.48 -3.95
N THR A 76 -17.18 22.86 -5.10
CA THR A 76 -17.37 23.48 -6.41
C THR A 76 -18.84 23.81 -6.63
N MET A 77 -19.74 22.89 -6.28
CA MET A 77 -21.18 23.11 -6.39
C MET A 77 -21.68 24.16 -5.39
N THR A 78 -21.17 24.19 -4.16
CA THR A 78 -21.52 25.25 -3.20
C THR A 78 -21.11 26.62 -3.71
N ARG A 79 -19.91 26.74 -4.28
CA ARG A 79 -19.41 27.99 -4.86
C ARG A 79 -20.26 28.41 -6.06
N MET A 80 -20.54 27.50 -6.98
CA MET A 80 -21.36 27.76 -8.16
C MET A 80 -22.78 28.22 -7.80
N VAL A 81 -23.42 27.56 -6.83
CA VAL A 81 -24.75 27.94 -6.33
C VAL A 81 -24.73 29.30 -5.62
N GLU A 82 -23.64 29.64 -4.93
CA GLU A 82 -23.48 30.95 -4.30
C GLU A 82 -23.28 32.06 -5.34
N GLU A 83 -22.48 31.82 -6.38
CA GLU A 83 -22.24 32.76 -7.49
C GLU A 83 -23.50 32.98 -8.33
N GLN A 84 -24.29 31.92 -8.57
CA GLN A 84 -25.53 31.98 -9.35
C GLN A 84 -26.80 32.23 -8.50
N ARG A 85 -26.65 32.86 -7.32
CA ARG A 85 -27.77 33.16 -6.42
C ARG A 85 -28.89 33.96 -7.07
N ILE A 86 -28.55 34.96 -7.88
CA ILE A 86 -29.51 35.84 -8.56
C ILE A 86 -30.32 35.04 -9.60
N GLU A 87 -29.68 34.11 -10.33
CA GLU A 87 -30.36 33.21 -11.25
C GLU A 87 -31.37 32.32 -10.52
N ILE A 88 -30.97 31.74 -9.38
CA ILE A 88 -31.86 30.91 -8.54
C ILE A 88 -33.06 31.73 -8.04
N GLY A 89 -32.83 32.98 -7.60
CA GLY A 89 -33.89 33.89 -7.19
C GLY A 89 -34.86 34.20 -8.33
N THR A 90 -34.34 34.41 -9.54
CA THR A 90 -35.13 34.70 -10.75
C THR A 90 -35.98 33.50 -11.15
N MET A 91 -35.40 32.29 -11.17
CA MET A 91 -36.16 31.05 -11.45
C MET A 91 -37.29 30.83 -10.44
N LYS A 92 -37.05 31.06 -9.14
CA LYS A 92 -38.12 30.97 -8.14
C LYS A 92 -39.19 32.04 -8.34
N ALA A 93 -38.82 33.26 -8.71
CA ALA A 93 -39.79 34.34 -8.98
C ALA A 93 -40.67 34.02 -10.20
N LEU A 94 -40.14 33.28 -11.18
CA LEU A 94 -40.87 32.76 -12.34
C LEU A 94 -41.73 31.52 -12.02
N GLY A 95 -41.73 31.03 -10.78
CA GLY A 95 -42.57 29.90 -10.34
C GLY A 95 -41.92 28.51 -10.47
N TYR A 96 -40.62 28.41 -10.77
CA TYR A 96 -39.93 27.11 -10.78
C TYR A 96 -39.82 26.53 -9.36
N GLY A 97 -40.12 25.24 -9.25
CA GLY A 97 -39.99 24.47 -8.02
C GLY A 97 -38.52 24.25 -7.64
N GLY A 98 -38.25 24.13 -6.33
CA GLY A 98 -36.89 23.94 -5.83
C GLY A 98 -36.19 22.69 -6.38
N TRP A 99 -36.96 21.62 -6.63
CA TRP A 99 -36.44 20.40 -7.26
C TRP A 99 -35.95 20.62 -8.70
N GLN A 100 -36.72 21.37 -9.51
CA GLN A 100 -36.36 21.67 -10.90
C GLN A 100 -35.05 22.47 -10.95
N ILE A 101 -34.91 23.45 -10.05
CA ILE A 101 -33.68 24.25 -9.94
C ILE A 101 -32.50 23.37 -9.48
N ALA A 102 -32.69 22.50 -8.48
CA ALA A 102 -31.65 21.58 -8.03
C ALA A 102 -31.18 20.64 -9.15
N MET A 103 -32.13 20.16 -9.97
CA MET A 103 -31.84 19.23 -11.06
C MET A 103 -30.96 19.84 -12.15
N LYS A 104 -31.07 21.15 -12.44
CA LYS A 104 -30.13 21.87 -13.34
C LYS A 104 -28.68 21.65 -12.89
N TYR A 105 -28.42 21.86 -11.60
CA TYR A 105 -27.09 21.70 -11.01
C TYR A 105 -26.68 20.24 -10.93
N ALA A 106 -27.60 19.34 -10.59
CA ALA A 106 -27.33 17.91 -10.51
C ALA A 106 -26.95 17.33 -11.88
N VAL A 107 -27.67 17.66 -12.95
CA VAL A 107 -27.35 17.21 -14.32
C VAL A 107 -25.98 17.71 -14.74
N TYR A 108 -25.65 18.97 -14.44
CA TYR A 108 -24.31 19.51 -14.70
C TYR A 108 -23.22 18.69 -14.00
N ALA A 109 -23.35 18.48 -12.69
CA ALA A 109 -22.36 17.73 -11.91
C ALA A 109 -22.29 16.24 -12.31
N MET A 110 -23.42 15.60 -12.56
CA MET A 110 -23.50 14.20 -12.98
C MET A 110 -22.90 13.99 -14.36
N SER A 111 -23.08 14.92 -15.30
CA SER A 111 -22.50 14.80 -16.65
C SER A 111 -20.96 14.77 -16.60
N ALA A 112 -20.36 15.64 -15.78
CA ALA A 112 -18.92 15.63 -15.51
C ALA A 112 -18.46 14.35 -14.79
N CYS A 113 -19.23 13.87 -13.80
CA CYS A 113 -18.92 12.66 -13.05
C CYS A 113 -18.93 11.40 -13.94
N ILE A 114 -19.98 11.23 -14.76
CA ILE A 114 -20.14 10.07 -15.63
C ILE A 114 -19.09 10.08 -16.74
N SER A 115 -18.87 11.21 -17.42
CA SER A 115 -17.85 11.30 -18.47
C SER A 115 -16.44 11.03 -17.93
N GLY A 116 -16.08 11.64 -16.80
CA GLY A 116 -14.80 11.37 -16.13
C GLY A 116 -14.67 9.93 -15.66
N GLY A 117 -15.73 9.34 -15.12
CA GLY A 117 -15.77 7.95 -14.69
C GLY A 117 -15.59 6.95 -15.83
N VAL A 118 -16.24 7.17 -16.98
CA VAL A 118 -16.10 6.33 -18.18
C VAL A 118 -14.67 6.40 -18.72
N VAL A 119 -14.12 7.61 -18.90
CA VAL A 119 -12.74 7.80 -19.36
C VAL A 119 -11.75 7.17 -18.38
N GLY A 120 -11.95 7.40 -17.09
CA GLY A 120 -11.13 6.83 -16.02
C GLY A 120 -11.18 5.30 -16.00
N ALA A 121 -12.34 4.69 -16.19
CA ALA A 121 -12.48 3.24 -16.25
C ALA A 121 -11.75 2.65 -17.47
N ILE A 122 -11.94 3.23 -18.66
CA ILE A 122 -11.27 2.76 -19.90
C ILE A 122 -9.75 2.79 -19.75
N ILE A 123 -9.20 3.88 -19.21
CA ILE A 123 -7.76 4.03 -19.02
C ILE A 123 -7.27 3.16 -17.86
N GLY A 124 -7.97 3.19 -16.72
CA GLY A 124 -7.55 2.56 -15.47
C GLY A 124 -7.46 1.04 -15.56
N PHE A 125 -8.45 0.37 -16.17
CA PHE A 125 -8.46 -1.09 -16.31
C PHE A 125 -7.34 -1.61 -17.22
N LYS A 126 -6.80 -0.77 -18.11
CA LYS A 126 -5.71 -1.16 -19.00
C LYS A 126 -4.35 -0.75 -18.45
N LEU A 127 -4.23 0.47 -17.93
CA LEU A 127 -2.96 1.06 -17.51
C LEU A 127 -2.41 0.40 -16.24
N PHE A 128 -3.19 0.35 -15.15
CA PHE A 128 -2.67 -0.11 -13.86
C PHE A 128 -2.32 -1.60 -13.87
N PRO A 129 -3.20 -2.53 -14.32
CA PRO A 129 -2.85 -3.94 -14.37
C PRO A 129 -1.65 -4.21 -15.28
N TYR A 130 -1.56 -3.51 -16.42
CA TYR A 130 -0.42 -3.65 -17.33
C TYR A 130 0.90 -3.24 -16.66
N VAL A 131 0.96 -2.06 -16.03
CA VAL A 131 2.19 -1.57 -15.37
C VAL A 131 2.58 -2.49 -14.22
N ILE A 132 1.63 -2.88 -13.37
CA ILE A 132 1.88 -3.77 -12.24
C ILE A 132 2.40 -5.12 -12.74
N MET A 133 1.68 -5.81 -13.62
CA MET A 133 2.09 -7.13 -14.08
C MET A 133 3.39 -7.10 -14.89
N LYS A 134 3.67 -6.01 -15.63
CA LYS A 134 4.95 -5.82 -16.32
C LYS A 134 6.09 -5.70 -15.30
N GLY A 135 5.89 -4.99 -14.20
CA GLY A 135 6.85 -4.94 -13.08
C GLY A 135 7.13 -6.33 -12.50
N TYR A 136 6.07 -7.07 -12.18
CA TYR A 136 6.19 -8.45 -11.67
C TYR A 136 6.81 -9.43 -12.68
N SER A 137 6.65 -9.20 -13.99
CA SER A 137 7.27 -10.05 -15.02
C SER A 137 8.80 -10.02 -15.05
N ILE A 138 9.42 -9.08 -14.32
CA ILE A 138 10.88 -9.05 -14.11
C ILE A 138 11.30 -10.16 -13.13
N MET A 139 10.46 -10.48 -12.14
CA MET A 139 10.76 -11.43 -11.08
C MET A 139 10.14 -12.82 -11.32
N TYR A 140 8.98 -12.86 -11.99
CA TYR A 140 8.23 -14.10 -12.19
C TYR A 140 8.04 -14.40 -13.68
N TYR A 141 8.11 -15.68 -14.03
CA TYR A 141 7.70 -16.14 -15.35
C TYR A 141 6.17 -16.17 -15.44
N LEU A 142 5.60 -15.03 -15.80
CA LEU A 142 4.17 -14.87 -16.01
C LEU A 142 3.81 -15.23 -17.45
N GLY A 143 2.67 -15.91 -17.62
CA GLY A 143 2.09 -16.17 -18.94
C GLY A 143 1.65 -14.88 -19.65
N LYS A 144 0.86 -15.02 -20.71
CA LYS A 144 0.36 -13.85 -21.45
C LYS A 144 -0.40 -12.91 -20.51
N LEU A 145 -0.02 -11.64 -20.52
CA LEU A 145 -0.63 -10.59 -19.70
C LEU A 145 -2.05 -10.33 -20.16
N GLU A 146 -3.03 -10.85 -19.43
CA GLU A 146 -4.44 -10.56 -19.66
C GLU A 146 -4.92 -9.47 -18.70
N THR A 147 -5.49 -8.41 -19.27
CA THR A 147 -6.06 -7.28 -18.51
C THR A 147 -7.56 -7.20 -18.80
N PRO A 148 -8.36 -8.15 -18.26
CA PRO A 148 -9.78 -8.22 -18.56
C PRO A 148 -10.50 -6.96 -18.09
N TYR A 149 -11.33 -6.40 -18.96
CA TYR A 149 -12.15 -5.24 -18.61
C TYR A 149 -13.34 -5.67 -17.75
N ARG A 150 -13.37 -5.23 -16.49
CA ARG A 150 -14.43 -5.56 -15.53
C ARG A 150 -15.49 -4.47 -15.48
N ALA A 151 -16.44 -4.56 -16.42
CA ALA A 151 -17.54 -3.60 -16.55
C ALA A 151 -18.47 -3.58 -15.32
N ASP A 152 -18.58 -4.69 -14.60
CA ASP A 152 -19.29 -4.82 -13.33
C ASP A 152 -18.73 -3.86 -12.27
N ILE A 153 -17.42 -3.89 -12.04
CA ILE A 153 -16.74 -3.02 -11.07
C ILE A 153 -16.77 -1.57 -11.56
N ALA A 154 -16.54 -1.34 -12.86
CA ALA A 154 -16.59 0.00 -13.45
C ALA A 154 -17.95 0.66 -13.19
N PHE A 155 -19.03 -0.06 -13.47
CA PHE A 155 -20.38 0.44 -13.27
C PHE A 155 -20.68 0.74 -11.80
N MET A 156 -20.33 -0.17 -10.89
CA MET A 156 -20.53 0.04 -9.45
C MET A 156 -19.77 1.27 -8.94
N ALA A 157 -18.52 1.47 -9.37
CA ALA A 157 -17.72 2.63 -8.97
C ALA A 157 -18.30 3.94 -9.50
N ILE A 158 -18.70 3.98 -10.78
CA ILE A 158 -19.31 5.17 -11.40
C ILE A 158 -20.66 5.47 -10.74
N ALA A 159 -21.48 4.45 -10.46
CA ALA A 159 -22.77 4.62 -9.79
C ALA A 159 -22.60 5.15 -8.36
N ALA A 160 -21.67 4.58 -7.58
CA ALA A 160 -21.36 5.06 -6.24
C ALA A 160 -20.90 6.52 -6.25
N MET A 161 -20.04 6.90 -7.20
CA MET A 161 -19.60 8.27 -7.37
C MET A 161 -20.74 9.21 -7.81
N ALA A 162 -21.60 8.78 -8.72
CA ALA A 162 -22.75 9.56 -9.15
C ALA A 162 -23.70 9.83 -7.98
N VAL A 163 -23.94 8.85 -7.10
CA VAL A 163 -24.74 9.03 -5.87
C VAL A 163 -24.08 10.05 -4.94
N CYS A 164 -22.77 9.93 -4.69
CA CYS A 164 -22.01 10.89 -3.89
C CYS A 164 -22.08 12.32 -4.47
N THR A 165 -21.90 12.47 -5.79
CA THR A 165 -21.98 13.74 -6.50
C THR A 165 -23.38 14.34 -6.47
N ALA A 166 -24.42 13.53 -6.62
CA ALA A 166 -25.81 13.96 -6.49
C ALA A 166 -26.08 14.45 -5.07
N ALA A 167 -25.72 13.67 -4.05
CA ALA A 167 -25.88 14.04 -2.64
C ALA A 167 -25.14 15.35 -2.30
N ALA A 168 -23.90 15.50 -2.77
CA ALA A 168 -23.12 16.73 -2.59
C ALA A 168 -23.80 17.94 -3.26
N THR A 169 -24.28 17.78 -4.48
CA THR A 169 -24.98 18.84 -5.23
C THR A 169 -26.27 19.24 -4.54
N PHE A 170 -27.13 18.28 -4.15
CA PHE A 170 -28.38 18.59 -3.45
C PHE A 170 -28.12 19.28 -2.11
N SER A 171 -27.11 18.82 -1.36
CA SER A 171 -26.66 19.46 -0.12
C SER A 171 -26.21 20.91 -0.32
N ALA A 172 -25.48 21.18 -1.41
CA ALA A 172 -25.08 22.54 -1.80
C ALA A 172 -26.28 23.44 -2.13
N CYS A 173 -27.25 22.92 -2.89
CA CYS A 173 -28.45 23.67 -3.28
C CYS A 173 -29.40 23.92 -2.11
N TYR A 174 -29.47 23.02 -1.12
CA TYR A 174 -30.48 23.03 -0.05
C TYR A 174 -30.63 24.39 0.66
N ALA A 175 -29.51 25.04 1.02
CA ALA A 175 -29.56 26.32 1.72
C ALA A 175 -30.14 27.45 0.86
N SER A 176 -29.75 27.55 -0.41
CA SER A 176 -30.28 28.56 -1.35
C SER A 176 -31.73 28.27 -1.74
N LEU A 177 -32.11 27.00 -1.81
CA LEU A 177 -33.49 26.59 -2.11
C LEU A 177 -34.47 26.84 -0.97
N LYS A 178 -34.00 27.03 0.27
CA LYS A 178 -34.86 27.42 1.40
C LYS A 178 -35.10 28.94 1.50
N GLU A 179 -34.28 29.77 0.84
CA GLU A 179 -34.42 31.23 0.89
C GLU A 179 -35.52 31.76 -0.05
N VAL A 180 -36.12 32.90 0.30
CA VAL A 180 -37.11 33.58 -0.54
C VAL A 180 -36.44 34.32 -1.70
N PRO A 181 -37.12 34.50 -2.85
CA PRO A 181 -36.54 35.12 -4.06
C PRO A 181 -35.90 36.50 -3.79
N ALA A 182 -36.58 37.35 -3.02
CA ALA A 182 -36.10 38.69 -2.69
C ALA A 182 -34.78 38.67 -1.89
N THR A 183 -34.53 37.64 -1.08
CA THR A 183 -33.27 37.48 -0.33
C THR A 183 -32.14 36.98 -1.24
N LEU A 184 -32.46 36.10 -2.19
CA LEU A 184 -31.50 35.56 -3.15
C LEU A 184 -30.99 36.61 -4.15
N MET A 185 -31.84 37.59 -4.50
CA MET A 185 -31.50 38.70 -5.40
C MET A 185 -30.69 39.81 -4.72
N ARG A 186 -30.54 39.79 -3.40
CA ARG A 186 -29.74 40.77 -2.66
C ARG A 186 -28.31 40.26 -2.43
N PRO A 187 -27.32 41.17 -2.36
CA PRO A 187 -25.97 40.79 -1.92
C PRO A 187 -26.03 40.07 -0.58
N LYS A 188 -25.38 38.92 -0.49
CA LYS A 188 -25.40 38.08 0.72
C LYS A 188 -24.73 38.83 1.87
N ALA A 189 -25.51 39.17 2.90
CA ALA A 189 -24.98 39.82 4.08
C ALA A 189 -23.89 38.95 4.74
N PRO A 190 -22.78 39.53 5.23
CA PRO A 190 -21.77 38.77 5.95
C PRO A 190 -22.41 38.10 7.18
N LYS A 191 -22.08 36.83 7.42
CA LYS A 191 -22.61 36.09 8.58
C LYS A 191 -22.26 36.82 9.88
N ALA A 192 -23.22 36.94 10.79
CA ALA A 192 -23.00 37.54 12.10
C ALA A 192 -21.88 36.80 12.85
N GLY A 193 -20.92 37.56 13.39
CA GLY A 193 -19.85 36.99 14.22
C GLY A 193 -20.44 36.51 15.56
N ARG A 194 -20.28 35.21 15.88
CA ARG A 194 -20.61 34.66 17.20
C ARG A 194 -19.34 34.49 18.05
N ARG A 195 -19.52 34.45 19.37
CA ARG A 195 -18.46 34.07 20.33
C ARG A 195 -17.83 32.73 19.94
N VAL A 196 -16.51 32.64 20.08
CA VAL A 196 -15.72 31.47 19.65
C VAL A 196 -15.49 30.54 20.82
N LEU A 197 -15.42 29.22 20.60
CA LEU A 197 -15.11 28.25 21.67
C LEU A 197 -13.77 28.52 22.36
N LEU A 198 -12.77 29.03 21.61
CA LEU A 198 -11.48 29.44 22.15
C LEU A 198 -11.58 30.59 23.18
N GLU A 199 -12.66 31.38 23.18
CA GLU A 199 -12.90 32.40 24.22
C GLU A 199 -13.17 31.76 25.59
N LYS A 200 -13.56 30.48 25.62
CA LYS A 200 -13.78 29.71 26.86
C LYS A 200 -12.48 29.16 27.48
N ILE A 201 -11.35 29.24 26.78
CA ILE A 201 -10.03 28.78 27.26
C ILE A 201 -9.14 30.01 27.53
N PRO A 202 -9.24 30.65 28.71
CA PRO A 202 -8.62 31.94 28.97
C PRO A 202 -7.09 31.93 28.90
N PHE A 203 -6.43 30.80 29.19
CA PHE A 203 -4.96 30.69 29.10
C PHE A 203 -4.44 30.92 27.68
N ILE A 204 -5.10 30.33 26.68
CA ILE A 204 -4.73 30.47 25.27
C ILE A 204 -5.23 31.83 24.76
N TRP A 205 -6.46 32.22 25.09
CA TRP A 205 -7.07 33.46 24.59
C TRP A 205 -6.35 34.73 25.05
N LYS A 206 -5.84 34.77 26.29
CA LYS A 206 -5.09 35.92 26.82
C LYS A 206 -3.75 36.13 26.11
N LYS A 207 -3.10 35.05 25.64
CA LYS A 207 -1.81 35.10 24.92
C LYS A 207 -1.92 35.51 23.45
N LEU A 208 -3.13 35.52 22.87
CA LEU A 208 -3.33 35.90 21.47
C LEU A 208 -3.33 37.43 21.29
N SER A 209 -2.60 37.91 20.28
CA SER A 209 -2.64 39.31 19.81
C SER A 209 -4.04 39.69 19.31
N PHE A 210 -4.34 40.99 19.25
CA PHE A 210 -5.63 41.48 18.75
C PHE A 210 -5.95 40.95 17.35
N THR A 211 -4.98 41.00 16.43
CA THR A 211 -5.12 40.46 15.07
C THR A 211 -5.46 38.97 15.10
N SER A 212 -4.79 38.19 15.94
CA SER A 212 -5.04 36.75 16.07
C SER A 212 -6.46 36.46 16.59
N LYS A 213 -6.95 37.24 17.56
CA LYS A 213 -8.33 37.13 18.06
C LYS A 213 -9.37 37.42 16.97
N VAL A 214 -9.12 38.42 16.13
CA VAL A 214 -9.97 38.76 14.98
C VAL A 214 -9.94 37.64 13.94
N THR A 215 -8.76 37.10 13.62
CA THR A 215 -8.60 35.98 12.68
C THR A 215 -9.33 34.74 13.16
N VAL A 216 -9.19 34.38 14.44
CA VAL A 216 -9.90 33.23 15.05
C VAL A 216 -11.42 33.44 14.97
N ARG A 217 -11.93 34.63 15.30
CA ARG A 217 -13.35 34.96 15.11
C ARG A 217 -13.80 34.82 13.67
N ASN A 218 -12.98 35.23 12.70
CA ASN A 218 -13.31 35.14 11.28
C ASN A 218 -13.31 33.69 10.77
N LEU A 219 -12.36 32.86 11.20
CA LEU A 219 -12.33 31.42 10.90
C LEU A 219 -13.60 30.71 11.41
N PHE A 220 -13.97 30.96 12.67
CA PHE A 220 -15.18 30.36 13.26
C PHE A 220 -16.50 31.01 12.81
N ARG A 221 -16.45 32.19 12.16
CA ARG A 221 -17.60 32.78 11.44
C ARG A 221 -17.95 31.98 10.20
N TYR A 222 -16.95 31.38 9.56
CA TYR A 222 -17.10 30.61 8.32
C TYR A 222 -16.77 29.12 8.49
N LYS A 223 -17.32 28.48 9.53
CA LYS A 223 -17.03 27.08 9.91
C LYS A 223 -17.03 26.09 8.75
N LYS A 224 -18.01 26.17 7.84
CA LYS A 224 -18.08 25.29 6.66
C LYS A 224 -16.85 25.41 5.76
N ARG A 225 -16.44 26.64 5.44
CA ARG A 225 -15.25 26.93 4.63
C ARG A 225 -13.98 26.50 5.36
N PHE A 226 -13.90 26.75 6.66
CA PHE A 226 -12.77 26.32 7.48
C PHE A 226 -12.57 24.80 7.45
N PHE A 227 -13.59 24.01 7.83
CA PHE A 227 -13.47 22.55 7.84
C PHE A 227 -13.19 21.98 6.45
N MET A 228 -13.84 22.52 5.42
CA MET A 228 -13.61 22.09 4.05
C MET A 228 -12.16 22.36 3.59
N SER A 229 -11.59 23.53 3.91
CA SER A 229 -10.18 23.83 3.62
C SER A 229 -9.23 22.97 4.45
N VAL A 230 -9.51 22.74 5.73
CA VAL A 230 -8.69 21.89 6.60
C VAL A 230 -8.66 20.45 6.09
N ILE A 231 -9.82 19.86 5.78
CA ILE A 231 -9.90 18.49 5.26
C ILE A 231 -9.21 18.41 3.89
N GLY A 232 -9.37 19.42 3.03
CA GLY A 232 -8.69 19.46 1.74
C GLY A 232 -7.16 19.49 1.87
N ILE A 233 -6.61 20.41 2.68
CA ILE A 233 -5.17 20.54 2.91
C ILE A 233 -4.60 19.33 3.65
N ALA A 234 -5.31 18.84 4.67
CA ALA A 234 -4.91 17.65 5.41
C ALA A 234 -4.94 16.41 4.51
N GLY A 235 -5.94 16.27 3.64
CA GLY A 235 -6.03 15.19 2.66
C GLY A 235 -4.87 15.21 1.67
N SER A 236 -4.55 16.37 1.08
CA SER A 236 -3.39 16.49 0.20
C SER A 236 -2.06 16.25 0.92
N GLY A 237 -1.94 16.75 2.15
CA GLY A 237 -0.76 16.51 2.99
C GLY A 237 -0.60 15.04 3.34
N ALA A 238 -1.69 14.36 3.71
CA ALA A 238 -1.69 12.94 4.01
C ALA A 238 -1.29 12.09 2.80
N LEU A 239 -1.78 12.43 1.60
CA LEU A 239 -1.38 11.76 0.36
C LEU A 239 0.13 11.94 0.06
N LEU A 240 0.65 13.16 0.25
CA LEU A 240 2.09 13.42 0.09
C LEU A 240 2.94 12.65 1.11
N VAL A 241 2.56 12.68 2.39
CA VAL A 241 3.26 11.93 3.45
C VAL A 241 3.20 10.44 3.19
N THR A 242 2.08 9.92 2.68
CA THR A 242 1.96 8.51 2.31
C THR A 242 2.87 8.16 1.13
N ALA A 243 2.94 9.02 0.11
CA ALA A 243 3.82 8.81 -1.04
C ALA A 243 5.30 8.82 -0.65
N PHE A 244 5.73 9.79 0.16
CA PHE A 244 7.09 9.83 0.69
C PHE A 244 7.36 8.69 1.67
N GLY A 245 6.38 8.32 2.50
CA GLY A 245 6.49 7.18 3.40
C GLY A 245 6.66 5.86 2.65
N LEU A 246 5.96 5.68 1.52
CA LEU A 246 6.15 4.52 0.65
C LEU A 246 7.54 4.53 0.00
N ASN A 247 8.00 5.70 -0.47
CA ASN A 247 9.35 5.84 -1.04
C ASN A 247 10.44 5.51 -0.01
N ASP A 248 10.35 6.09 1.19
CA ASP A 248 11.24 5.83 2.32
C ASP A 248 11.18 4.37 2.77
N SER A 249 10.00 3.76 2.79
CA SER A 249 9.85 2.33 3.14
C SER A 249 10.49 1.40 2.12
N ILE A 250 10.48 1.76 0.83
CA ILE A 250 11.08 0.93 -0.23
C ILE A 250 12.61 1.13 -0.27
N PHE A 251 13.06 2.38 -0.37
CA PHE A 251 14.48 2.68 -0.57
C PHE A 251 15.28 2.72 0.72
N GLY A 252 14.67 3.13 1.84
CA GLY A 252 15.33 3.16 3.14
C GLY A 252 15.69 1.77 3.66
N ILE A 253 15.00 0.71 3.23
CA ILE A 253 15.42 -0.67 3.52
C ILE A 253 16.74 -0.99 2.82
N ILE A 254 16.91 -0.60 1.55
CA ILE A 254 18.13 -0.84 0.78
C ILE A 254 19.31 -0.11 1.42
N GLU A 255 19.13 1.17 1.75
CA GLU A 255 20.17 1.98 2.41
C GLU A 255 20.59 1.39 3.76
N LYS A 256 19.62 0.98 4.60
CA LYS A 256 19.96 0.35 5.88
C LYS A 256 20.59 -1.03 5.70
N GLN A 257 20.07 -1.84 4.78
CA GLN A 257 20.55 -3.20 4.58
C GLN A 257 21.99 -3.22 4.03
N PHE A 258 22.30 -2.42 3.00
CA PHE A 258 23.57 -2.47 2.28
C PHE A 258 24.51 -1.29 2.58
N GLY A 259 24.06 -0.26 3.29
CA GLY A 259 24.91 0.84 3.77
C GLY A 259 25.34 0.68 5.23
N ASP A 260 24.39 0.29 6.10
CA ASP A 260 24.63 0.24 7.54
C ASP A 260 24.94 -1.19 8.04
N ILE A 261 24.09 -2.17 7.67
CA ILE A 261 24.18 -3.54 8.19
C ILE A 261 25.24 -4.33 7.43
N TRP A 262 25.14 -4.45 6.10
CA TRP A 262 26.06 -5.21 5.27
C TRP A 262 27.14 -4.29 4.71
N GLN A 263 28.26 -4.21 5.42
CA GLN A 263 29.46 -3.47 5.02
C GLN A 263 30.44 -4.39 4.29
N MET A 264 29.99 -4.94 3.16
CA MET A 264 30.80 -5.82 2.31
C MET A 264 30.63 -5.41 0.85
N ASP A 265 31.75 -5.36 0.11
CA ASP A 265 31.75 -4.97 -1.29
C ASP A 265 31.37 -6.12 -2.23
N VAL A 266 31.68 -7.36 -1.83
CA VAL A 266 31.48 -8.56 -2.65
C VAL A 266 30.92 -9.69 -1.79
N GLN A 267 29.92 -10.40 -2.33
CA GLN A 267 29.40 -11.64 -1.79
C GLN A 267 29.40 -12.72 -2.88
N ALA A 268 29.88 -13.92 -2.53
CA ALA A 268 29.93 -15.06 -3.44
C ALA A 268 29.30 -16.30 -2.79
N TYR A 269 28.66 -17.13 -3.61
CA TYR A 269 27.99 -18.36 -3.19
C TYR A 269 28.58 -19.55 -3.95
N VAL A 270 28.69 -20.69 -3.26
CA VAL A 270 28.95 -21.99 -3.87
C VAL A 270 27.63 -22.72 -4.11
N TYR A 271 27.52 -23.44 -5.22
CA TYR A 271 26.29 -24.16 -5.57
C TYR A 271 25.98 -25.30 -4.61
N GLU A 272 27.03 -25.97 -4.10
CA GLU A 272 26.91 -27.05 -3.13
C GLU A 272 27.65 -26.67 -1.86
N ALA A 273 27.03 -26.95 -0.71
CA ALA A 273 27.66 -26.74 0.58
C ALA A 273 28.92 -27.60 0.67
N MET A 274 30.04 -26.98 1.02
CA MET A 274 31.33 -27.65 1.13
C MET A 274 32.00 -27.32 2.46
N PRO A 275 32.92 -28.18 2.94
CA PRO A 275 33.71 -27.88 4.14
C PRO A 275 34.44 -26.54 4.03
N LEU A 276 34.55 -25.84 5.16
CA LEU A 276 35.24 -24.54 5.26
C LEU A 276 36.67 -24.59 4.70
N ALA A 277 37.40 -25.68 4.98
CA ALA A 277 38.76 -25.86 4.50
C ALA A 277 38.86 -25.85 2.97
N ASP A 278 37.92 -26.51 2.29
CA ASP A 278 37.89 -26.58 0.83
C ASP A 278 37.55 -25.22 0.21
N MET A 279 36.67 -24.46 0.87
CA MET A 279 36.30 -23.10 0.45
C MET A 279 37.48 -22.12 0.60
N GLN A 280 38.25 -22.24 1.69
CA GLN A 280 39.48 -21.48 1.91
C GLN A 280 40.56 -21.83 0.88
N GLU A 281 40.72 -23.12 0.55
CA GLU A 281 41.65 -23.57 -0.49
C GLU A 281 41.25 -23.03 -1.87
N LEU A 282 39.95 -23.08 -2.20
CA LEU A 282 39.43 -22.57 -3.47
C LEU A 282 39.71 -21.08 -3.63
N LEU A 283 39.46 -20.29 -2.57
CA LEU A 283 39.79 -18.88 -2.57
C LEU A 283 41.30 -18.65 -2.68
N GLY A 284 42.12 -19.39 -1.91
CA GLY A 284 43.58 -19.25 -1.94
C GLY A 284 44.23 -19.58 -3.29
N LYS A 285 43.56 -20.38 -4.13
CA LYS A 285 43.98 -20.66 -5.53
C LYS A 285 43.52 -19.60 -6.52
N ASN A 286 42.57 -18.75 -6.15
CA ASN A 286 42.04 -17.71 -7.03
C ASN A 286 43.02 -16.53 -7.07
N PRO A 287 43.52 -16.11 -8.24
CA PRO A 287 44.43 -14.97 -8.34
C PRO A 287 43.82 -13.65 -7.83
N ALA A 288 42.49 -13.52 -7.79
CA ALA A 288 41.81 -12.35 -7.24
C ALA A 288 41.81 -12.32 -5.69
N ASN A 289 42.34 -13.34 -5.01
CA ASN A 289 42.39 -13.36 -3.54
C ASN A 289 43.17 -12.18 -2.96
N ASP A 290 44.24 -11.75 -3.65
CA ASP A 290 45.08 -10.63 -3.24
C ASP A 290 44.37 -9.27 -3.40
N ASP A 291 43.23 -9.22 -4.12
CA ASP A 291 42.43 -8.01 -4.28
C ASP A 291 41.46 -7.77 -3.11
N PHE A 292 41.30 -8.73 -2.20
CA PHE A 292 40.41 -8.61 -1.04
C PHE A 292 41.18 -8.22 0.22
N ASP A 293 40.84 -7.07 0.81
CA ASP A 293 41.42 -6.63 2.10
C ASP A 293 41.11 -7.63 3.23
N SER A 294 39.94 -8.28 3.16
CA SER A 294 39.47 -9.13 4.24
C SER A 294 38.30 -10.03 3.77
N VAL A 295 38.27 -11.29 4.23
CA VAL A 295 37.23 -12.26 3.84
C VAL A 295 36.59 -12.91 5.07
N MET A 296 35.26 -13.06 5.01
CA MET A 296 34.47 -13.79 6.00
C MET A 296 33.78 -14.96 5.31
N PHE A 297 33.96 -16.15 5.88
CA PHE A 297 33.24 -17.33 5.45
C PHE A 297 32.00 -17.51 6.33
N CYS A 298 30.88 -17.88 5.71
CA CYS A 298 29.63 -18.10 6.41
C CYS A 298 28.85 -19.25 5.78
N LEU A 299 28.03 -19.90 6.60
CA LEU A 299 26.93 -20.74 6.15
C LEU A 299 25.73 -19.81 5.91
N ASP A 300 25.18 -19.82 4.71
CA ASP A 300 23.87 -19.23 4.43
C ASP A 300 22.94 -20.35 3.96
N SER A 301 21.88 -20.60 4.73
CA SER A 301 20.91 -21.65 4.42
C SER A 301 19.49 -21.19 4.70
N GLN A 302 18.59 -21.51 3.77
CA GLN A 302 17.18 -21.21 3.91
C GLN A 302 16.52 -22.23 4.86
N MET A 303 15.84 -21.74 5.88
CA MET A 303 15.22 -22.53 6.93
C MET A 303 13.74 -22.20 7.12
N GLU A 304 13.01 -23.18 7.63
CA GLU A 304 11.70 -22.98 8.25
C GLU A 304 11.90 -22.75 9.76
N CYS A 305 11.41 -21.62 10.26
CA CYS A 305 11.43 -21.27 11.67
C CYS A 305 10.04 -21.44 12.27
N LYS A 306 9.93 -22.13 13.41
CA LYS A 306 8.67 -22.36 14.13
C LYS A 306 8.74 -21.94 15.58
N ASN A 307 7.65 -21.36 16.05
CA ASN A 307 7.37 -21.17 17.46
C ASN A 307 5.89 -21.44 17.75
N GLY A 308 5.61 -22.46 18.57
CA GLY A 308 4.25 -22.92 18.86
C GLY A 308 3.47 -23.25 17.58
N GLY A 309 2.29 -22.65 17.41
CA GLY A 309 1.45 -22.80 16.22
C GLY A 309 1.80 -21.86 15.06
N ARG A 310 2.88 -21.09 15.13
CA ARG A 310 3.32 -20.15 14.09
C ARG A 310 4.57 -20.67 13.40
N SER A 311 4.62 -20.51 12.08
CA SER A 311 5.75 -20.90 11.24
C SER A 311 6.05 -19.82 10.21
N GLN A 312 7.32 -19.60 9.92
CA GLN A 312 7.79 -18.75 8.84
C GLN A 312 8.77 -19.54 7.97
N ASN A 313 8.46 -19.65 6.69
CA ASN A 313 9.34 -20.24 5.69
C ASN A 313 10.27 -19.18 5.09
N GLY A 314 11.37 -19.64 4.50
CA GLY A 314 12.27 -18.78 3.74
C GLY A 314 13.19 -17.91 4.58
N VAL A 315 13.42 -18.27 5.84
CA VAL A 315 14.31 -17.51 6.74
C VAL A 315 15.75 -17.91 6.43
N HIS A 316 16.60 -16.94 6.09
CA HIS A 316 18.03 -17.20 5.92
C HIS A 316 18.72 -17.28 7.29
N LEU A 317 19.28 -18.45 7.59
CA LEU A 317 20.20 -18.63 8.71
C LEU A 317 21.62 -18.33 8.22
N LEU A 318 22.18 -17.25 8.75
CA LEU A 318 23.58 -16.91 8.56
C LEU A 318 24.41 -17.42 9.75
N GLY A 319 25.20 -18.46 9.55
CA GLY A 319 26.15 -18.99 10.52
C GLY A 319 27.58 -18.52 10.24
N VAL A 320 28.27 -18.02 11.26
CA VAL A 320 29.68 -17.62 11.18
C VAL A 320 30.51 -18.41 12.18
N GLU A 321 31.81 -18.58 11.91
CA GLU A 321 32.72 -19.32 12.80
C GLU A 321 32.90 -18.62 14.16
N SER A 322 32.93 -17.28 14.17
CA SER A 322 32.97 -16.48 15.39
C SER A 322 32.29 -15.14 15.21
N ALA A 323 31.71 -14.58 16.27
CA ALA A 323 31.13 -13.24 16.24
C ALA A 323 32.16 -12.16 15.85
N GLY A 324 33.44 -12.36 16.18
CA GLY A 324 34.53 -11.46 15.78
C GLY A 324 34.74 -11.39 14.26
N SER A 325 34.43 -12.46 13.52
CA SER A 325 34.52 -12.46 12.05
C SER A 325 33.52 -11.51 11.37
N MET A 326 32.44 -11.13 12.07
CA MET A 326 31.45 -10.17 11.58
C MET A 326 31.91 -8.72 11.73
N ALA A 327 32.91 -8.45 12.58
CA ALA A 327 33.32 -7.09 12.90
C ALA A 327 33.76 -6.33 11.63
N GLY A 328 33.15 -5.17 11.39
CA GLY A 328 33.40 -4.34 10.21
C GLY A 328 32.78 -4.85 8.91
N ARG A 329 32.00 -5.94 8.94
CA ARG A 329 31.31 -6.52 7.76
C ARG A 329 29.81 -6.64 7.94
N ILE A 330 29.38 -7.06 9.14
CA ILE A 330 27.97 -7.16 9.50
C ILE A 330 27.77 -6.44 10.83
N ASN A 331 27.06 -5.30 10.77
CA ASN A 331 26.74 -4.51 11.94
C ASN A 331 25.29 -4.77 12.36
N LEU A 332 25.11 -5.42 13.51
CA LEU A 332 23.80 -5.70 14.06
C LEU A 332 23.36 -4.56 14.98
N HIS A 333 22.13 -4.08 14.80
CA HIS A 333 21.57 -2.98 15.59
C HIS A 333 20.13 -3.27 16.03
N ASN A 334 19.76 -2.77 17.22
CA ASN A 334 18.40 -2.74 17.72
C ASN A 334 18.09 -1.32 18.23
N GLY A 335 17.15 -0.62 17.58
CA GLY A 335 16.78 0.75 17.95
C GLY A 335 17.94 1.75 17.95
N GLY A 336 18.97 1.49 17.13
CA GLY A 336 20.21 2.30 17.05
C GLY A 336 21.33 1.84 18.00
N ALA A 337 21.05 0.99 18.98
CA ALA A 337 22.08 0.40 19.83
C ALA A 337 22.72 -0.81 19.12
N PRO A 338 24.06 -0.98 19.17
CA PRO A 338 24.71 -2.16 18.62
C PRO A 338 24.29 -3.42 19.40
N VAL A 339 24.12 -4.53 18.68
CA VAL A 339 23.80 -5.85 19.23
C VAL A 339 25.01 -6.75 19.00
N THR A 340 25.47 -7.41 20.05
CA THR A 340 26.56 -8.40 19.95
C THR A 340 25.97 -9.79 19.81
N LEU A 341 26.47 -10.55 18.85
CA LEU A 341 26.26 -12.01 18.80
C LEU A 341 27.23 -12.65 19.80
N ASP A 342 26.70 -13.52 20.67
CA ASP A 342 27.50 -14.36 21.57
C ASP A 342 27.27 -15.85 21.26
N ASP A 343 28.09 -16.71 21.86
CA ASP A 343 28.02 -18.17 21.62
C ASP A 343 26.81 -18.83 22.30
N SER A 344 25.97 -18.06 22.99
CA SER A 344 24.87 -18.58 23.82
C SER A 344 23.50 -18.53 23.13
N GLY A 345 23.40 -17.94 21.94
CA GLY A 345 22.12 -17.82 21.25
C GLY A 345 22.19 -17.37 19.79
N VAL A 346 21.04 -16.92 19.30
CA VAL A 346 20.85 -16.43 17.92
C VAL A 346 20.29 -15.02 17.94
N VAL A 347 20.72 -14.20 16.99
CA VAL A 347 20.12 -12.88 16.74
C VAL A 347 19.09 -13.02 15.62
N VAL A 348 17.86 -12.62 15.90
CA VAL A 348 16.76 -12.67 14.94
C VAL A 348 16.38 -11.26 14.49
N THR A 349 15.88 -11.12 13.26
CA THR A 349 15.35 -9.84 12.79
C THR A 349 14.10 -9.47 13.59
N ALA A 350 13.87 -8.17 13.77
CA ALA A 350 12.67 -7.67 14.46
C ALA A 350 11.38 -8.19 13.80
N LYS A 351 11.38 -8.37 12.48
CA LYS A 351 10.22 -8.90 11.75
C LYS A 351 9.96 -10.38 12.03
N LEU A 352 11.01 -11.20 12.08
CA LEU A 352 10.88 -12.61 12.45
C LEU A 352 10.38 -12.75 13.89
N ALA A 353 10.89 -11.90 14.79
CA ALA A 353 10.47 -11.87 16.18
C ALA A 353 8.98 -11.54 16.34
N GLU A 354 8.48 -10.54 15.61
CA GLU A 354 7.06 -10.18 15.59
C GLU A 354 6.19 -11.33 15.03
N THR A 355 6.62 -11.89 13.89
CA THR A 355 5.88 -12.93 13.16
C THR A 355 5.72 -14.20 13.99
N LEU A 356 6.78 -14.63 14.66
CA LEU A 356 6.75 -15.80 15.55
C LEU A 356 6.33 -15.44 16.99
N SER A 357 6.13 -14.15 17.27
CA SER A 357 5.84 -13.58 18.60
C SER A 357 6.80 -14.07 19.68
N ILE A 358 8.10 -14.05 19.39
CA ILE A 358 9.19 -14.42 20.29
C ILE A 358 9.85 -13.18 20.92
N LYS A 359 10.45 -13.38 22.08
CA LYS A 359 11.23 -12.38 22.84
C LYS A 359 12.59 -12.95 23.21
N VAL A 360 13.46 -12.08 23.72
CA VAL A 360 14.77 -12.49 24.26
C VAL A 360 14.57 -13.52 25.36
N GLY A 361 15.22 -14.68 25.22
CA GLY A 361 15.11 -15.82 26.13
C GLY A 361 14.13 -16.91 25.69
N ASP A 362 13.34 -16.69 24.63
CA ASP A 362 12.50 -17.73 24.05
C ASP A 362 13.32 -18.68 23.15
N GLU A 363 12.88 -19.94 23.06
CA GLU A 363 13.45 -20.93 22.15
C GLU A 363 12.73 -20.92 20.79
N ILE A 364 13.49 -21.15 19.71
CA ILE A 364 12.99 -21.22 18.34
C ILE A 364 13.40 -22.55 17.71
N ASN A 365 12.45 -23.22 17.05
CA ASN A 365 12.75 -24.44 16.30
C ASN A 365 13.08 -24.07 14.85
N MET A 366 14.24 -24.50 14.37
CA MET A 366 14.68 -24.27 12.99
C MET A 366 14.84 -25.61 12.28
N ARG A 367 14.34 -25.71 11.05
CA ARG A 367 14.47 -26.92 10.22
C ARG A 367 14.99 -26.55 8.85
N THR A 368 15.97 -27.32 8.35
CA THR A 368 16.35 -27.31 6.94
C THR A 368 15.43 -28.26 6.19
N GLY A 369 15.07 -27.89 4.95
CA GLY A 369 14.38 -28.78 4.01
C GLY A 369 15.27 -29.89 3.51
#